data_AF-A0A3B3QEC7-F1
#
_entry.id   AF-A0A3B3QEC7-F1
#
_cell.length_a   1.000
_cell.length_b   1.000
_cell.length_c   1.000
_cell.angle_alpha   90.00
_cell.angle_beta   90.00
_cell.angle_gamma   90.00
#
_symmetry.space_group_name_H-M   'P 1'
#
loop_
_entity.id
_entity.type
_entity.pdbx_description
1 polymer ?
#
loop_
_entity_poly.entity_id
_entity_poly.type
_entity_poly.pdbx_seq_one_letter_code
_entity_poly.pdbx_strand_id
1 'polypeptide(L)'
;ETCGGTGGRKGRAPDKAVREEAEVTAPPLSVGTEVICCFLQGVSYEISYPNQTCKKAPLKTPFRPIEIPPDAKLLGKVVLGTNLAPGMGVLINAWAGAVPVLKGERAKYKLAFTEFGCLPISSQIHVENVGWIFTNFYNLVIGIEDPNEFIPPPSCDKALTNYFLLLLTSP
;
A
#
# COMPACT_ATOMS: atom_id res chain seq x y z
N GLU A 1 -13.07 -7.40 17.99
CA GLU A 1 -13.98 -6.75 17.02
C GLU A 1 -13.90 -7.51 15.70
N THR A 2 -15.04 -7.76 15.05
CA THR A 2 -15.10 -8.43 13.72
C THR A 2 -15.06 -7.41 12.59
N CYS A 3 -14.45 -7.78 11.47
CA CYS A 3 -14.25 -6.84 10.36
C CYS A 3 -15.51 -6.64 9.54
N GLY A 4 -15.92 -5.38 9.42
CA GLY A 4 -17.17 -4.98 8.77
C GLY A 4 -18.35 -4.79 9.73
N GLY A 5 -18.18 -5.04 11.04
CA GLY A 5 -19.13 -4.62 12.06
C GLY A 5 -19.05 -3.10 12.30
N THR A 6 -20.18 -2.46 12.60
CA THR A 6 -20.32 -1.01 12.87
C THR A 6 -19.54 -0.49 14.08
N GLY A 7 -18.69 -1.31 14.72
CA GLY A 7 -17.97 -0.98 15.96
C GLY A 7 -16.45 -1.07 15.87
N GLY A 8 -15.84 -1.34 14.71
CA GLY A 8 -14.38 -1.45 14.60
C GLY A 8 -13.67 -0.10 14.66
N ARG A 9 -12.71 0.10 15.58
CA ARG A 9 -11.80 1.26 15.53
C ARG A 9 -11.02 1.22 14.21
N LYS A 10 -11.37 2.11 13.26
CA LYS A 10 -10.56 2.36 12.07
C LYS A 10 -9.18 2.84 12.51
N GLY A 11 -8.16 1.98 12.38
CA GLY A 11 -6.76 2.39 12.46
C GLY A 11 -6.50 3.44 11.39
N ARG A 12 -6.41 4.71 11.78
CA ARG A 12 -6.05 5.80 10.89
C ARG A 12 -4.53 5.87 10.85
N ALA A 13 -3.91 5.73 9.68
CA ALA A 13 -2.51 6.09 9.49
C ALA A 13 -2.37 7.62 9.70
N PRO A 14 -1.82 8.09 10.83
CA PRO A 14 -1.88 9.51 11.19
C PRO A 14 -1.08 10.39 10.24
N ASP A 15 0.07 9.90 9.78
CA ASP A 15 1.02 10.69 8.98
C ASP A 15 0.86 10.51 7.47
N LYS A 16 -0.05 9.60 7.04
CA LYS A 16 -0.28 9.23 5.64
C LYS A 16 1.05 9.10 4.88
N ALA A 17 1.96 8.32 5.44
CA ALA A 17 3.25 7.99 4.84
C ALA A 17 3.28 6.50 4.53
N VAL A 18 3.92 6.14 3.42
CA VAL A 18 4.15 4.74 3.02
C VAL A 18 5.62 4.61 2.66
N ARG A 19 6.28 3.61 3.23
CA ARG A 19 7.65 3.23 2.92
C ARG A 19 7.60 1.82 2.35
N GLU A 20 8.21 1.63 1.19
CA GLU A 20 8.29 0.33 0.52
C GLU A 20 9.73 0.09 0.10
N GLU A 21 10.31 -1.00 0.61
CA GLU A 21 11.61 -1.49 0.19
C GLU A 21 11.40 -2.61 -0.83
N ALA A 22 11.91 -2.39 -2.05
CA ALA A 22 11.93 -3.38 -3.11
C ALA A 22 13.34 -3.96 -3.23
N GLU A 23 13.50 -5.21 -2.82
CA GLU A 23 14.72 -5.98 -3.06
C GLU A 23 14.51 -6.93 -4.24
N VAL A 24 15.28 -6.74 -5.32
CA VAL A 24 15.36 -7.71 -6.41
C VAL A 24 16.54 -8.63 -6.11
N THR A 25 16.25 -9.82 -5.59
CA THR A 25 17.24 -10.88 -5.40
C THR A 25 17.32 -11.74 -6.66
N ALA A 26 18.28 -11.48 -7.54
CA ALA A 26 18.58 -12.34 -8.69
C ALA A 26 20.07 -12.71 -8.65
N PRO A 27 20.46 -13.99 -8.49
CA PRO A 27 21.88 -14.34 -8.46
C PRO A 27 22.59 -13.86 -9.74
N PRO A 28 23.72 -13.10 -9.67
CA PRO A 28 24.57 -12.80 -8.51
C PRO A 28 24.37 -11.40 -7.86
N LEU A 29 23.31 -10.66 -8.18
CA LEU A 29 23.12 -9.26 -7.77
C LEU A 29 21.82 -9.08 -6.93
N SER A 30 21.94 -8.53 -5.72
CA SER A 30 20.81 -7.95 -5.00
C SER A 30 20.77 -6.44 -5.26
N VAL A 31 19.70 -5.96 -5.89
CA VAL A 31 19.47 -4.52 -6.09
C VAL A 31 18.34 -4.11 -5.18
N GLY A 32 18.67 -3.30 -4.17
CA GLY A 32 17.70 -2.67 -3.27
C GLY A 32 17.31 -1.27 -3.77
N THR A 33 16.02 -1.05 -3.97
CA THR A 33 15.43 0.28 -4.18
C THR A 33 14.43 0.54 -3.08
N GLU A 34 14.45 1.73 -2.50
CA GLU A 34 13.48 2.15 -1.50
C GLU A 34 12.62 3.29 -2.04
N VAL A 35 11.34 3.23 -1.73
CA VAL A 35 10.36 4.27 -2.07
C VAL A 35 9.70 4.78 -0.80
N ILE A 36 9.83 6.08 -0.53
CA ILE A 36 9.13 6.77 0.55
C ILE A 36 8.11 7.72 -0.06
N CYS A 37 6.82 7.52 0.24
CA CYS A 37 5.72 8.38 -0.20
C CYS A 37 5.16 9.18 0.98
N CYS A 38 5.35 10.50 0.96
CA CYS A 38 4.85 11.44 1.98
C CYS A 38 3.61 12.17 1.45
N PHE A 39 2.42 11.61 1.67
CA PHE A 39 1.20 12.13 1.04
C PHE A 39 0.74 13.48 1.60
N LEU A 40 1.04 13.80 2.86
CA LEU A 40 0.77 15.14 3.42
C LEU A 40 1.59 16.23 2.73
N GLN A 41 2.80 15.91 2.29
CA GLN A 41 3.72 16.82 1.60
C GLN A 41 3.57 16.74 0.07
N GLY A 42 2.86 15.74 -0.45
CA GLY A 42 2.64 15.54 -1.88
C GLY A 42 3.89 15.10 -2.65
N VAL A 43 4.86 14.48 -1.97
CA VAL A 43 6.16 14.09 -2.56
C VAL A 43 6.47 12.61 -2.35
N SER A 44 7.17 12.01 -3.31
CA SER A 44 7.77 10.68 -3.20
C SER A 44 9.28 10.75 -3.44
N TYR A 45 10.01 9.91 -2.74
CA TYR A 45 11.45 9.72 -2.85
C TYR A 45 11.72 8.29 -3.34
N GLU A 46 12.48 8.14 -4.42
CA GLU A 46 12.99 6.86 -4.91
C GLU A 46 14.50 6.86 -4.66
N ILE A 47 14.95 5.96 -3.79
CA ILE A 47 16.32 5.87 -3.28
C ILE A 47 16.94 4.58 -3.79
N SER A 48 18.05 4.69 -4.52
CA SER A 48 18.79 3.53 -5.01
C SER A 48 20.06 3.37 -4.18
N TYR A 49 20.13 2.31 -3.37
CA TYR A 49 21.28 2.04 -2.50
C TYR A 49 22.59 1.76 -3.27
N PRO A 50 22.59 0.97 -4.36
CA PRO A 50 23.83 0.70 -5.11
C PRO A 50 24.46 1.97 -5.71
N ASN A 51 23.62 2.93 -6.10
CA ASN A 51 24.06 4.14 -6.78
C ASN A 51 24.10 5.37 -5.86
N GLN A 52 23.63 5.24 -4.61
CA GLN A 52 23.42 6.34 -3.67
C GLN A 52 22.67 7.53 -4.30
N THR A 53 21.77 7.24 -5.26
CA THR A 53 21.00 8.28 -5.94
C THR A 53 19.62 8.39 -5.32
N CYS A 54 19.11 9.61 -5.28
CA CYS A 54 17.75 9.90 -4.84
C CYS A 54 17.01 10.71 -5.91
N LYS A 55 15.82 10.25 -6.29
CA LYS A 55 14.90 11.00 -7.14
C LYS A 55 13.72 11.47 -6.31
N LYS A 56 13.41 12.76 -6.40
CA LYS A 56 12.24 13.37 -5.78
C LYS A 56 11.19 13.66 -6.85
N ALA A 57 9.97 13.20 -6.66
CA ALA A 57 8.87 13.40 -7.59
C ALA A 57 7.59 13.86 -6.86
N PRO A 58 6.72 14.65 -7.52
CA PRO A 58 5.40 14.94 -6.99
C PRO A 58 4.50 13.69 -7.07
N LEU A 59 3.71 13.46 -6.02
CA LEU A 59 2.69 12.41 -6.00
C LEU A 59 1.52 12.80 -6.92
N LYS A 60 1.11 11.87 -7.79
CA LYS A 60 -0.01 12.08 -8.73
C LYS A 60 -1.36 11.64 -8.19
N THR A 61 -1.38 10.87 -7.11
CA THR A 61 -2.57 10.24 -6.54
C THR A 61 -2.71 10.54 -5.06
N PRO A 62 -3.94 10.68 -4.54
CA PRO A 62 -4.17 10.88 -3.12
C PRO A 62 -3.88 9.59 -2.34
N PHE A 63 -3.63 9.74 -1.04
CA PHE A 63 -3.49 8.62 -0.12
C PHE A 63 -4.75 7.75 -0.11
N ARG A 64 -4.59 6.45 -0.31
CA ARG A 64 -5.66 5.45 -0.17
C ARG A 64 -5.28 4.49 0.94
N PRO A 65 -6.02 4.50 2.08
CA PRO A 65 -5.75 3.57 3.16
C PRO A 65 -6.03 2.12 2.74
N ILE A 66 -5.26 1.19 3.29
CA ILE A 66 -5.56 -0.25 3.20
C ILE A 66 -6.65 -0.55 4.23
N GLU A 67 -7.90 -0.34 3.81
CA GLU A 67 -9.09 -0.63 4.60
C GLU A 67 -10.19 -1.21 3.72
N ILE A 68 -11.18 -1.83 4.35
CA ILE A 68 -12.41 -2.25 3.66
C ILE A 68 -13.27 -1.01 3.41
N PRO A 69 -13.58 -0.65 2.16
CA PRO A 69 -14.46 0.47 1.88
C PRO A 69 -15.87 0.26 2.46
N PRO A 70 -16.57 1.30 2.93
CA PRO A 70 -17.89 1.16 3.55
C PRO A 70 -18.96 0.55 2.63
N ASP A 71 -18.80 0.69 1.31
CA ASP A 71 -19.69 0.18 0.27
C ASP A 71 -19.25 -1.18 -0.29
N ALA A 72 -18.19 -1.78 0.27
CA ALA A 72 -17.70 -3.08 -0.14
C ALA A 72 -18.73 -4.19 0.14
N LYS A 73 -18.84 -5.13 -0.79
CA LYS A 73 -19.70 -6.31 -0.65
C LYS A 73 -18.90 -7.49 -0.13
N LEU A 74 -19.40 -8.13 0.93
CA LEU A 74 -18.85 -9.38 1.42
C LEU A 74 -19.10 -10.48 0.37
N LEU A 75 -18.04 -11.10 -0.11
CA LEU A 75 -18.10 -12.25 -1.01
C LEU A 75 -18.25 -13.56 -0.25
N GLY A 76 -17.61 -13.67 0.92
CA GLY A 76 -17.67 -14.87 1.73
C GLY A 76 -16.58 -14.92 2.80
N LYS A 77 -16.67 -15.96 3.64
CA LYS A 77 -15.69 -16.27 4.68
C LYS A 77 -14.98 -17.57 4.36
N VAL A 78 -13.67 -17.61 4.55
CA VAL A 78 -12.82 -18.76 4.21
C VAL A 78 -11.83 -19.00 5.33
N VAL A 79 -11.46 -20.26 5.58
CA VAL A 79 -10.34 -20.61 6.46
C VAL A 79 -9.10 -20.78 5.60
N LEU A 80 -8.07 -19.97 5.85
CA LEU A 80 -6.73 -20.22 5.34
C LEU A 80 -6.06 -21.25 6.24
N GLY A 81 -5.57 -22.35 5.66
CA GLY A 81 -5.05 -23.49 6.42
C GLY A 81 -6.13 -24.54 6.66
N THR A 82 -6.18 -25.09 7.88
CA THR A 82 -7.14 -26.14 8.25
C THR A 82 -7.89 -25.80 9.54
N ASN A 83 -9.13 -26.25 9.65
CA ASN A 83 -9.97 -26.10 10.84
C ASN A 83 -9.91 -27.32 11.78
N LEU A 84 -8.97 -28.25 11.56
CA LEU A 84 -8.86 -29.48 12.35
C LEU A 84 -8.54 -29.24 13.82
N ALA A 85 -7.74 -28.22 14.13
CA ALA A 85 -7.39 -27.86 15.50
C ALA A 85 -7.22 -26.33 15.65
N PRO A 86 -7.43 -25.78 16.86
CA PRO A 86 -7.17 -24.35 17.13
C PRO A 86 -5.74 -23.95 16.74
N GLY A 87 -5.60 -22.81 16.06
CA GLY A 87 -4.30 -22.28 15.61
C GLY A 87 -3.77 -22.84 14.29
N MET A 88 -4.41 -23.86 13.71
CA MET A 88 -4.02 -24.45 12.42
C MET A 88 -4.62 -23.75 11.19
N GLY A 89 -5.40 -22.70 11.41
CA GLY A 89 -6.00 -21.92 10.36
C GLY A 89 -6.45 -20.54 10.83
N VAL A 90 -6.64 -19.66 9.86
CA VAL A 90 -7.05 -18.26 10.07
C VAL A 90 -8.34 -18.02 9.31
N LEU A 91 -9.38 -17.59 10.02
CA LEU A 91 -10.63 -17.17 9.40
C LEU A 91 -10.46 -15.80 8.74
N ILE A 92 -10.78 -15.72 7.46
CA ILE A 92 -10.68 -14.51 6.65
C ILE A 92 -12.01 -14.19 5.98
N ASN A 93 -12.21 -12.91 5.68
CA ASN A 93 -13.33 -12.39 4.90
C ASN A 93 -12.83 -11.83 3.57
N ALA A 94 -13.47 -12.25 2.48
CA ALA A 94 -13.23 -11.70 1.16
C ALA A 94 -14.28 -10.63 0.83
N TRP A 95 -13.84 -9.47 0.36
CA TRP A 95 -14.65 -8.33 0.00
C TRP A 95 -14.39 -7.93 -1.44
N ALA A 96 -15.40 -7.39 -2.12
CA ALA A 96 -15.24 -6.82 -3.44
C ALA A 96 -16.06 -5.56 -3.64
N GLY A 97 -15.59 -4.72 -4.55
CA GLY A 97 -16.28 -3.51 -4.93
C GLY A 97 -15.58 -2.84 -6.08
N ALA A 98 -15.91 -1.57 -6.29
CA ALA A 98 -15.25 -0.73 -7.27
C ALA A 98 -15.05 0.67 -6.69
N VAL A 99 -13.82 1.17 -6.75
CA VAL A 99 -13.52 2.55 -6.35
C VAL A 99 -13.41 3.45 -7.58
N PRO A 100 -13.91 4.69 -7.51
CA PRO A 100 -13.57 5.69 -8.50
C PRO A 100 -12.06 5.93 -8.53
N VAL A 101 -11.49 5.97 -9.72
CA VAL A 101 -10.13 6.42 -10.00
C VAL A 101 -10.21 7.82 -10.62
N LEU A 102 -9.08 8.53 -10.63
CA LEU A 102 -8.94 9.78 -11.38
C LEU A 102 -9.39 9.54 -12.84
N LYS A 103 -10.15 10.48 -13.41
CA LYS A 103 -10.79 10.43 -14.76
C LYS A 103 -12.10 9.64 -14.89
N GLY A 104 -12.77 9.28 -13.80
CA GLY A 104 -14.14 8.73 -13.85
C GLY A 104 -14.22 7.23 -14.17
N GLU A 105 -13.08 6.57 -14.31
CA GLU A 105 -12.97 5.12 -14.40
C GLU A 105 -13.21 4.47 -13.03
N ARG A 106 -13.69 3.22 -13.04
CA ARG A 106 -13.92 2.42 -11.82
C ARG A 106 -12.91 1.28 -11.76
N ALA A 107 -11.97 1.34 -10.81
CA ALA A 107 -11.09 0.21 -10.51
C ALA A 107 -11.85 -0.82 -9.68
N LYS A 108 -11.97 -2.04 -10.20
CA LYS A 108 -12.51 -3.17 -9.46
C LYS A 108 -11.47 -3.65 -8.46
N TYR A 109 -11.90 -4.01 -7.27
CA TYR A 109 -11.01 -4.57 -6.27
C TYR A 109 -11.58 -5.83 -5.63
N LYS A 110 -10.68 -6.70 -5.16
CA LYS A 110 -10.97 -7.76 -4.19
C LYS A 110 -9.98 -7.63 -3.05
N LEU A 111 -10.47 -7.65 -1.82
CA LEU A 111 -9.65 -7.55 -0.62
C LEU A 111 -9.92 -8.75 0.28
N ALA A 112 -8.90 -9.25 0.95
CA ALA A 112 -9.05 -10.24 2.01
C ALA A 112 -8.49 -9.66 3.31
N PHE A 113 -9.25 -9.80 4.40
CA PHE A 113 -8.85 -9.39 5.75
C PHE A 113 -9.11 -10.53 6.72
N THR A 114 -8.36 -10.61 7.82
CA THR A 114 -8.71 -11.49 8.93
C THR A 114 -10.10 -11.14 9.48
N GLU A 115 -10.90 -12.13 9.88
CA GLU A 115 -12.19 -11.87 10.54
C GLU A 115 -11.98 -11.06 11.83
N PHE A 116 -10.93 -11.42 12.57
CA PHE A 116 -10.58 -10.83 13.85
C PHE A 116 -9.38 -9.90 13.69
N GLY A 117 -9.49 -8.67 14.19
CA GLY A 117 -8.39 -7.68 14.20
C GLY A 117 -8.20 -6.87 12.90
N CYS A 118 -8.88 -7.23 11.82
CA CYS A 118 -8.91 -6.47 10.55
C CYS A 118 -7.55 -6.22 9.95
N LEU A 119 -6.74 -7.27 9.98
CA LEU A 119 -5.42 -7.27 9.37
C LEU A 119 -5.55 -7.61 7.89
N PRO A 120 -4.93 -6.84 6.98
CA PRO A 120 -4.99 -7.13 5.56
C PRO A 120 -4.25 -8.44 5.27
N ILE A 121 -4.81 -9.27 4.40
CA ILE A 121 -4.20 -10.52 3.93
C ILE A 121 -3.80 -10.38 2.47
N SER A 122 -4.71 -9.84 1.65
CA SER A 122 -4.41 -9.56 0.25
C SER A 122 -5.25 -8.43 -0.31
N SER A 123 -4.70 -7.78 -1.34
CA SER A 123 -5.35 -6.76 -2.15
C SER A 123 -5.16 -7.10 -3.63
N GLN A 124 -6.24 -7.07 -4.37
CA GLN A 124 -6.26 -7.28 -5.82
C GLN A 124 -6.97 -6.08 -6.43
N ILE A 125 -6.25 -5.28 -7.22
CA ILE A 125 -6.79 -4.06 -7.83
C ILE A 125 -6.62 -4.17 -9.32
N HIS A 126 -7.71 -4.00 -10.06
CA HIS A 126 -7.68 -3.92 -11.51
C HIS A 126 -7.48 -2.47 -11.94
N VAL A 127 -6.35 -2.19 -12.57
CA VAL A 127 -6.03 -0.89 -13.15
C VAL A 127 -6.14 -1.00 -14.67
N GLU A 128 -6.92 -0.11 -15.28
CA GLU A 128 -7.09 -0.07 -16.73
C GLU A 128 -5.72 0.13 -17.41
N ASN A 129 -5.47 -0.63 -18.49
CA ASN A 129 -4.19 -0.71 -19.22
C ASN A 129 -3.00 -1.40 -18.51
N VAL A 130 -3.08 -1.67 -17.20
CA VAL A 130 -2.04 -2.41 -16.45
C VAL A 130 -2.47 -3.85 -16.15
N GLY A 131 -3.77 -4.07 -15.90
CA GLY A 131 -4.33 -5.35 -15.50
C GLY A 131 -4.48 -5.49 -13.99
N TRP A 132 -4.42 -6.72 -13.49
CA TRP A 132 -4.56 -7.01 -12.06
C TRP A 132 -3.22 -6.88 -11.33
N ILE A 133 -3.20 -5.99 -10.34
CA ILE A 133 -2.10 -5.86 -9.39
C ILE A 133 -2.47 -6.65 -8.13
N PHE A 134 -1.61 -7.60 -7.76
CA PHE A 134 -1.79 -8.44 -6.58
C PHE A 134 -0.76 -8.04 -5.52
N THR A 135 -1.24 -7.76 -4.31
CA THR A 135 -0.41 -7.48 -3.15
C THR A 135 -0.84 -8.43 -2.03
N ASN A 136 0.10 -9.19 -1.47
CA ASN A 136 -0.16 -10.05 -0.32
C ASN A 136 0.64 -9.53 0.87
N PHE A 137 0.04 -9.60 2.05
CA PHE A 137 0.61 -9.09 3.29
C PHE A 137 0.94 -10.25 4.21
N TYR A 138 2.17 -10.26 4.74
CA TYR A 138 2.68 -11.28 5.63
C TYR A 138 3.46 -10.61 6.77
N ASN A 139 3.67 -11.34 7.87
CA ASN A 139 4.48 -10.88 9.00
C ASN A 139 4.08 -9.50 9.52
N LEU A 140 2.78 -9.23 9.59
CA LEU A 140 2.25 -7.94 10.02
C LEU A 140 2.55 -7.68 11.50
N VAL A 141 3.18 -6.54 11.77
CA VAL A 141 3.36 -5.97 13.11
C VAL A 141 2.49 -4.73 13.22
N ILE A 142 1.75 -4.59 14.33
CA ILE A 142 0.87 -3.44 14.55
C ILE A 142 1.69 -2.27 15.07
N GLY A 143 1.68 -1.17 14.34
CA GLY A 143 2.42 0.04 14.68
C GLY A 143 3.68 0.23 13.83
N ILE A 144 4.48 1.22 14.18
CA ILE A 144 5.78 1.51 13.58
C ILE A 144 6.79 1.45 14.72
N GLU A 145 7.84 0.64 14.57
CA GLU A 145 8.88 0.48 15.59
C GLU A 145 9.83 1.68 15.61
N ASP A 146 10.34 2.09 14.44
CA ASP A 146 11.17 3.28 14.28
C ASP A 146 10.52 4.31 13.31
N PRO A 147 9.97 5.41 13.84
CA PRO A 147 9.41 6.49 13.01
C PRO A 147 10.44 7.17 12.09
N ASN A 148 11.74 7.09 12.40
CA ASN A 148 12.77 7.73 11.59
C ASN A 148 12.96 7.08 10.23
N GLU A 149 12.45 5.87 10.03
CA GLU A 149 12.47 5.19 8.73
C GLU A 149 11.73 5.96 7.63
N PHE A 150 10.80 6.86 8.00
CA PHE A 150 10.10 7.71 7.04
C PHE A 150 10.87 8.99 6.65
N ILE A 151 12.05 9.23 7.26
CA ILE A 151 12.89 10.38 6.97
C ILE A 151 13.85 9.99 5.83
N PRO A 152 13.74 10.62 4.65
CA PRO A 152 14.66 10.33 3.56
C PRO A 152 16.10 10.73 3.92
N PRO A 153 17.11 10.05 3.37
CA PRO A 153 18.51 10.36 3.65
C PRO A 153 18.86 11.78 3.17
N PRO A 154 19.86 12.46 3.78
CA PRO A 154 20.26 13.82 3.40
C PRO A 154 20.66 14.00 1.93
N SER A 155 21.05 12.92 1.24
CA SER A 155 21.31 12.93 -0.20
C SER A 155 20.08 13.34 -1.03
N CYS A 156 18.86 13.16 -0.49
CA CYS A 156 17.61 13.56 -1.12
C CYS A 156 17.30 15.06 -1.05
N ASP A 157 17.99 15.82 -0.20
CA ASP A 157 17.78 17.29 -0.10
C ASP A 157 18.17 18.02 -1.38
N LYS A 158 19.10 17.43 -2.14
CA LYS A 158 19.61 17.96 -3.42
C LYS A 158 18.81 17.50 -4.63
N ALA A 159 17.83 16.60 -4.44
CA ALA A 159 17.04 16.07 -5.53
C ALA A 159 16.03 17.13 -6.00
N LEU A 160 16.36 17.81 -7.10
CA LEU A 160 15.52 18.83 -7.70
C LEU A 160 14.18 18.23 -8.15
N THR A 161 13.08 18.79 -7.65
CA THR A 161 11.79 18.69 -8.33
C THR A 161 11.95 19.37 -9.69
N ASN A 162 11.93 18.62 -10.79
CA ASN A 162 11.95 19.21 -12.14
C ASN A 162 10.62 19.93 -12.42
N TYR A 163 10.45 21.12 -11.84
CA TYR A 163 9.32 22.02 -12.08
C TYR A 163 9.18 22.40 -13.57
N PHE A 164 10.26 22.29 -14.34
CA PHE A 164 10.30 22.66 -15.75
C PHE A 164 9.40 21.78 -16.64
N LEU A 165 9.11 20.53 -16.25
CA LEU A 165 8.20 19.64 -17.00
C LEU A 165 6.72 19.84 -16.66
N LEU A 166 6.40 20.38 -15.47
CA LEU A 166 5.01 20.66 -15.08
C LEU A 166 4.46 21.91 -15.77
N LEU A 167 5.31 22.88 -16.13
CA LEU A 167 4.89 24.09 -16.84
C LEU A 167 4.65 23.87 -18.35
N LEU A 168 5.11 22.75 -18.92
CA LEU A 168 4.96 22.44 -20.35
C LEU A 168 3.79 21.49 -20.66
N THR A 169 3.06 21.02 -19.65
CA THR A 169 1.95 20.06 -19.81
C THR A 169 0.60 20.54 -19.28
N SER A 170 0.48 21.83 -18.96
CA SER A 170 -0.80 22.49 -18.70
C SER A 170 -1.30 23.12 -20.01
N PRO A 171 -2.40 22.63 -20.61
CA PRO A 171 -3.19 23.43 -21.55
C PRO A 171 -3.94 24.55 -20.84
#